data_AF-A0A969ZI61-F1
#
_entry.id   AF-A0A969ZI61-F1
#
_cell.length_a   1.000
_cell.length_b   1.000
_cell.length_c   1.000
_cell.angle_alpha   90.00
_cell.angle_beta   90.00
_cell.angle_gamma   90.00
#
_symmetry.space_group_name_H-M   'P 1'
#
loop_
_entity.id
_entity.type
_entity.pdbx_description
1 polymer ?
#
loop_
_entity_poly.entity_id
_entity_poly.type
_entity_poly.pdbx_seq_one_letter_code
_entity_poly.pdbx_strand_id
1 'polypeptide(L)'
;MVLKKLRDFKFDKGWKLLIYFDFLLPALIFLIALMTQSPFIAKIFHSYEMFIVSPIPNIKALTGIIGLVYHAGIIVYTVKKRNYIDMAISIIITLLIAAMFLFEINYIILRPLKFSSF
;
A
#
# COMPACT_ATOMS: atom_id res chain seq x y z
N MET A 1 7.86 8.81 -27.82
CA MET A 1 7.30 9.88 -26.97
C MET A 1 6.87 9.40 -25.58
N VAL A 2 6.38 8.15 -25.42
CA VAL A 2 5.94 7.57 -24.12
C VAL A 2 7.10 7.31 -23.14
N LEU A 3 8.26 6.83 -23.61
CA LEU A 3 9.42 6.49 -22.77
C LEU A 3 10.04 7.68 -22.01
N LYS A 4 9.92 8.90 -22.54
CA LYS A 4 10.54 10.10 -21.91
C LYS A 4 9.81 10.49 -20.62
N LYS A 5 8.50 10.20 -20.53
CA LYS A 5 7.62 10.57 -19.41
C LYS A 5 7.84 9.73 -18.16
N LEU A 6 8.31 8.49 -18.31
CA LEU A 6 8.63 7.58 -17.20
C LEU A 6 9.91 7.99 -16.46
N ARG A 7 10.86 8.64 -17.15
CA ARG A 7 12.15 9.07 -16.55
C ARG A 7 12.01 10.27 -15.61
N ASP A 8 10.92 11.03 -15.73
CA ASP A 8 10.62 12.19 -14.89
C ASP A 8 9.73 11.85 -13.68
N PHE A 9 9.55 10.55 -13.37
CA PHE A 9 8.93 10.13 -12.10
C PHE A 9 9.89 10.42 -10.93
N LYS A 10 10.13 11.71 -10.66
CA LYS A 10 10.85 12.15 -9.48
C LYS A 10 9.98 11.83 -8.27
N PHE A 11 10.45 10.90 -7.44
CA PHE A 11 9.94 10.62 -6.09
C PHE A 11 10.25 11.80 -5.14
N ASP A 12 9.79 12.98 -5.52
CA ASP A 12 10.02 14.20 -4.76
C ASP A 12 8.97 14.38 -3.66
N LYS A 13 7.74 13.89 -3.90
CA LYS A 13 6.62 14.03 -2.97
C LYS A 13 6.34 12.72 -2.23
N GLY A 14 6.21 12.81 -0.91
CA GLY A 14 5.91 11.71 -0.01
C GLY A 14 4.59 11.03 -0.36
N TRP A 15 3.53 11.80 -0.62
CA TRP A 15 2.23 11.22 -0.96
C TRP A 15 2.26 10.37 -2.23
N LYS A 16 3.16 10.65 -3.19
CA LYS A 16 3.29 9.83 -4.41
C LYS A 16 3.84 8.44 -4.11
N LEU A 17 4.74 8.34 -3.13
CA LEU A 17 5.23 7.05 -2.65
C LEU A 17 4.11 6.27 -1.98
N LEU A 18 3.30 6.94 -1.15
CA LEU A 18 2.12 6.32 -0.53
C LEU A 18 1.13 5.80 -1.57
N ILE A 19 0.77 6.63 -2.56
CA ILE A 19 -0.12 6.18 -3.65
C ILE A 19 0.46 4.98 -4.41
N TYR A 20 1.78 4.97 -4.63
CA TYR A 20 2.41 3.88 -5.36
C TYR A 20 2.34 2.54 -4.60
N PHE A 21 2.75 2.55 -3.33
CA PHE A 21 2.81 1.33 -2.52
C PHE A 21 1.44 0.92 -1.96
N ASP A 22 0.58 1.85 -1.59
CA ASP A 22 -0.69 1.51 -0.93
C ASP A 22 -1.83 1.26 -1.93
N PHE A 23 -1.70 1.71 -3.18
CA PHE A 23 -2.77 1.58 -4.18
C PHE A 23 -2.30 0.97 -5.49
N LEU A 24 -1.30 1.55 -6.17
CA LEU A 24 -0.94 1.12 -7.53
C LEU A 24 -0.38 -0.30 -7.58
N LEU A 25 0.61 -0.60 -6.73
CA LEU A 25 1.21 -1.91 -6.66
C LEU A 25 0.21 -3.00 -6.18
N PRO A 26 -0.55 -2.82 -5.08
CA PRO A 26 -1.53 -3.80 -4.65
C PRO A 26 -2.66 -3.98 -5.67
N ALA A 27 -3.13 -2.90 -6.32
CA ALA A 27 -4.12 -3.02 -7.41
C ALA A 27 -3.59 -3.83 -8.59
N LEU A 28 -2.32 -3.65 -8.97
CA LEU A 28 -1.70 -4.44 -10.03
C LEU A 28 -1.64 -5.93 -9.65
N ILE A 29 -1.18 -6.25 -8.43
CA ILE A 29 -1.13 -7.64 -7.96
C ILE A 29 -2.54 -8.24 -7.88
N PHE A 30 -3.52 -7.46 -7.39
CA PHE A 30 -4.93 -7.85 -7.33
C PHE A 30 -5.49 -8.17 -8.72
N LEU A 31 -5.27 -7.31 -9.71
CA LEU A 31 -5.75 -7.53 -11.08
C LEU A 31 -5.13 -8.79 -11.68
N ILE A 32 -3.83 -9.02 -11.46
CA ILE A 32 -3.17 -10.25 -11.92
C ILE A 32 -3.78 -11.47 -11.22
N ALA A 33 -4.00 -11.42 -9.90
CA ALA A 33 -4.64 -12.50 -9.14
C ALA A 33 -6.05 -12.80 -9.65
N LEU A 34 -6.83 -11.75 -9.94
CA LEU A 34 -8.19 -11.86 -10.45
C LEU A 34 -8.24 -12.43 -11.87
N MET A 35 -7.34 -12.00 -12.76
CA MET A 35 -7.30 -12.48 -14.14
C MET A 35 -6.79 -13.91 -14.24
N THR A 36 -5.77 -14.27 -13.46
CA THR A 36 -5.16 -15.60 -13.50
C THR A 36 -5.87 -16.62 -12.61
N GLN A 37 -6.71 -16.16 -11.68
CA GLN A 37 -7.35 -16.99 -10.65
C GLN A 37 -6.33 -17.86 -9.87
N SER A 38 -5.09 -17.37 -9.76
CA SER A 38 -3.97 -18.11 -9.17
C SER A 38 -3.96 -17.97 -7.64
N PRO A 39 -4.05 -19.10 -6.89
CA PRO A 39 -3.96 -19.09 -5.42
C PRO A 39 -2.65 -18.53 -4.89
N PHE A 40 -1.56 -18.69 -5.65
CA PHE A 40 -0.26 -18.15 -5.28
C PHE A 40 -0.26 -16.62 -5.32
N ILE A 41 -0.81 -16.02 -6.37
CA ILE A 41 -0.83 -14.57 -6.53
C ILE A 41 -1.82 -13.93 -5.55
N ALA A 42 -2.94 -14.59 -5.26
CA ALA A 42 -3.87 -14.17 -4.20
C ALA A 42 -3.17 -14.12 -2.83
N LYS A 43 -2.32 -15.12 -2.50
CA LYS A 43 -1.50 -15.11 -1.28
C LYS A 43 -0.45 -13.99 -1.29
N ILE A 44 0.17 -13.69 -2.44
CA ILE A 44 1.09 -12.55 -2.55
C ILE A 44 0.36 -11.25 -2.27
N PHE A 45 -0.81 -11.02 -2.88
CA PHE A 45 -1.63 -9.83 -2.63
C PHE A 45 -1.96 -9.70 -1.14
N HIS A 46 -2.46 -10.77 -0.52
CA HIS A 46 -2.81 -10.75 0.89
C HIS A 46 -1.60 -10.47 1.80
N SER A 47 -0.46 -11.11 1.56
CA SER A 47 0.77 -10.85 2.31
C SER A 47 1.23 -9.39 2.12
N TYR A 48 1.15 -8.88 0.90
CA TYR A 48 1.52 -7.49 0.62
C TYR A 48 0.65 -6.50 1.41
N GLU A 49 -0.67 -6.72 1.43
CA GLU A 49 -1.61 -5.95 2.25
C GLU A 49 -1.23 -5.99 3.73
N MET A 50 -0.95 -7.18 4.27
CA MET A 50 -0.68 -7.35 5.71
C MET A 50 0.68 -6.82 6.16
N PHE A 51 1.73 -6.92 5.33
CA PHE A 51 3.08 -6.53 5.72
C PHE A 51 3.44 -5.10 5.30
N ILE A 52 3.05 -4.68 4.09
CA ILE A 52 3.51 -3.43 3.48
C ILE A 52 2.45 -2.34 3.54
N VAL A 53 1.21 -2.66 3.16
CA VAL A 53 0.15 -1.63 3.08
C VAL A 53 -0.36 -1.29 4.48
N SER A 54 -0.62 -2.27 5.34
CA SER A 54 -1.15 -2.03 6.69
C SER A 54 -0.18 -1.21 7.54
N PRO A 55 -0.57 -0.01 8.03
CA PRO A 55 0.20 0.76 8.99
C PRO A 55 -0.13 0.36 10.44
N ILE A 56 -0.94 -0.69 10.66
CA ILE A 56 -1.39 -1.11 11.99
C ILE A 56 -0.54 -2.29 12.43
N PRO A 57 0.39 -2.10 13.37
CA PRO A 57 1.25 -3.18 13.81
C PRO A 57 0.48 -4.20 14.63
N ASN A 58 0.61 -5.48 14.28
CA ASN A 58 0.20 -6.60 15.12
C ASN A 58 1.45 -7.36 15.58
N ILE A 59 1.84 -7.12 16.84
CA ILE A 59 3.08 -7.66 17.42
C ILE A 59 3.06 -9.20 17.47
N LYS A 60 1.89 -9.81 17.70
CA LYS A 60 1.76 -11.28 17.76
C LYS A 60 1.98 -11.93 16.40
N ALA A 61 1.46 -11.31 15.34
CA ALA A 61 1.56 -11.81 13.98
C ALA A 61 2.77 -11.24 13.21
N LEU A 62 3.51 -10.30 13.80
CA LEU A 62 4.62 -9.56 13.18
C LEU A 62 4.25 -8.88 11.84
N THR A 63 2.99 -8.47 11.70
CA THR A 63 2.45 -7.78 10.51
C THR A 63 2.27 -6.29 10.77
N GLY A 64 2.17 -5.49 9.70
CA GLY A 64 1.98 -4.04 9.75
C GLY A 64 3.14 -3.20 10.31
N ILE A 65 4.22 -3.82 10.81
CA ILE A 65 5.41 -3.12 11.31
C ILE A 65 6.12 -2.39 10.18
N ILE A 66 6.34 -3.07 9.04
CA ILE A 66 6.99 -2.47 7.87
C ILE A 66 6.12 -1.35 7.32
N GLY A 67 4.81 -1.59 7.18
CA GLY A 67 3.86 -0.58 6.76
C GLY A 67 3.88 0.67 7.64
N LEU A 68 3.86 0.50 8.97
CA LEU A 68 3.96 1.63 9.90
C LEU A 68 5.27 2.41 9.74
N VAL A 69 6.40 1.71 9.70
CA VAL A 69 7.73 2.34 9.58
C VAL A 69 7.83 3.15 8.29
N TYR A 70 7.34 2.63 7.17
CA TYR A 70 7.42 3.34 5.89
C TYR A 70 6.48 4.55 5.85
N HIS A 71 5.24 4.44 6.33
CA HIS A 71 4.31 5.57 6.40
C HIS A 71 4.86 6.68 7.32
N ALA A 72 5.30 6.32 8.52
CA ALA A 72 5.92 7.26 9.45
C ALA A 72 7.19 7.88 8.87
N GLY A 73 8.04 7.08 8.22
CA GLY A 73 9.25 7.54 7.55
C GLY A 73 8.97 8.58 6.45
N ILE A 74 7.92 8.38 5.65
CA ILE A 74 7.51 9.35 4.63
C ILE A 74 7.00 10.63 5.27
N ILE A 75 6.15 10.56 6.29
CA ILE A 75 5.66 11.76 6.99
C ILE A 75 6.83 12.54 7.59
N VAL A 76 7.75 11.87 8.30
CA VAL A 76 8.95 12.50 8.87
C VAL A 76 9.82 13.14 7.77
N TYR A 77 9.95 12.49 6.62
CA TYR A 77 10.68 13.06 5.48
C TYR A 77 10.03 14.34 4.94
N THR A 78 8.69 14.40 4.85
CA THR A 78 7.99 15.62 4.43
C THR A 78 8.15 16.78 5.41
N VAL A 79 8.19 16.48 6.72
CA VAL A 79 8.51 17.46 7.78
C VAL A 79 9.92 18.01 7.59
N LYS A 80 10.91 17.15 7.35
CA LYS A 80 12.30 17.56 7.10
C LYS A 80 12.44 18.47 5.89
N LYS A 81 11.64 18.23 4.84
CA LYS A 81 11.55 19.09 3.65
C LYS A 81 10.79 20.40 3.88
N ARG A 82 10.15 20.58 5.04
CA ARG A 82 9.24 21.70 5.34
C ARG A 82 8.09 21.82 4.35
N ASN A 83 7.66 20.70 3.75
CA ASN A 83 6.56 20.67 2.79
C ASN A 83 5.27 20.22 3.51
N TYR A 84 4.59 21.17 4.15
CA TYR A 84 3.41 20.89 4.97
C TYR A 84 2.20 20.40 4.18
N ILE A 85 2.08 20.77 2.90
CA ILE A 85 1.01 20.27 2.03
C ILE A 85 1.22 18.78 1.75
N ASP A 86 2.45 18.39 1.39
CA ASP A 86 2.81 16.98 1.17
C ASP A 86 2.67 16.16 2.46
N MET A 87 3.04 16.74 3.60
CA MET A 87 2.82 16.15 4.92
C MET A 87 1.35 15.91 5.20
N ALA A 88 0.49 16.92 5.02
CA ALA A 88 -0.94 16.81 5.29
C ALA A 88 -1.60 15.74 4.41
N ILE A 89 -1.27 15.71 3.11
CA ILE A 89 -1.77 14.67 2.19
C ILE A 89 -1.27 13.29 2.64
N SER A 90 0.00 13.18 3.03
CA SER A 90 0.58 11.92 3.49
C SER A 90 -0.11 11.39 4.75
N ILE A 91 -0.41 12.27 5.71
CA ILE A 91 -1.16 11.92 6.93
C ILE A 91 -2.57 11.44 6.57
N ILE A 92 -3.27 12.15 5.69
CA ILE A 92 -4.62 11.76 5.26
C ILE A 92 -4.60 10.37 4.62
N ILE A 93 -3.66 10.09 3.72
CA ILE A 93 -3.52 8.77 3.09
C ILE A 93 -3.28 7.70 4.16
N THR A 94 -2.31 7.89 5.06
CA THR A 94 -2.03 6.95 6.16
C THR A 94 -3.27 6.67 7.00
N LEU A 95 -4.06 7.70 7.34
CA LEU A 95 -5.28 7.53 8.14
C LEU A 95 -6.37 6.77 7.38
N LEU A 96 -6.52 7.02 6.08
CA LEU A 96 -7.46 6.27 5.24
C LEU A 96 -7.06 4.79 5.12
N ILE A 97 -5.78 4.51 4.94
CA ILE A 97 -5.28 3.13 4.91
C ILE A 97 -5.48 2.47 6.28
N ALA A 98 -5.12 3.14 7.37
CA ALA A 98 -5.37 2.61 8.72
C ALA A 98 -6.86 2.31 8.93
N ALA A 99 -7.76 3.23 8.54
CA ALA A 99 -9.20 2.99 8.61
C ALA A 99 -9.62 1.77 7.78
N MET A 100 -9.08 1.58 6.58
CA MET A 100 -9.36 0.41 5.74
C MET A 100 -9.08 -0.91 6.46
N PHE A 101 -7.98 -0.98 7.21
CA PHE A 101 -7.64 -2.17 8.00
C PHE A 101 -8.41 -2.28 9.32
N LEU A 102 -8.68 -1.16 10.00
CA LEU A 102 -9.50 -1.15 11.24
C LEU A 102 -10.94 -1.63 10.98
N PHE A 103 -11.52 -1.25 9.85
CA PHE A 103 -12.87 -1.63 9.45
C PHE A 103 -12.90 -2.88 8.58
N GLU A 104 -11.79 -3.60 8.47
CA GLU A 104 -11.71 -4.87 7.73
C GLU A 104 -12.13 -4.78 6.25
N ILE A 105 -12.05 -3.58 5.65
CA ILE A 105 -12.42 -3.34 4.25
C ILE A 105 -11.48 -4.11 3.31
N ASN A 106 -10.23 -4.30 3.71
CA ASN A 106 -9.27 -5.16 3.02
C ASN A 106 -9.81 -6.60 2.82
N TYR A 107 -10.59 -7.13 3.76
CA TYR A 107 -11.23 -8.46 3.62
C TYR A 107 -12.39 -8.48 2.64
N ILE A 108 -13.07 -7.35 2.43
CA ILE A 108 -14.07 -7.23 1.37
C ILE A 108 -13.37 -7.31 0.00
N ILE A 109 -12.22 -6.65 -0.14
CA ILE A 109 -11.41 -6.67 -1.38
C ILE A 109 -10.84 -8.06 -1.66
N LEU A 110 -10.56 -8.86 -0.65
CA LEU A 110 -10.02 -10.23 -0.79
C LEU A 110 -11.05 -11.24 -1.33
N ARG A 111 -12.36 -11.03 -1.10
CA ARG A 111 -13.45 -11.97 -1.45
C ARG A 111 -13.43 -12.53 -2.88
N PRO A 112 -13.22 -11.73 -3.95
CA PRO A 112 -13.22 -12.24 -5.32
C PRO A 112 -11.98 -13.08 -5.68
N LEU A 113 -10.96 -13.16 -4.82
CA LEU A 113 -9.74 -13.92 -5.11
C LEU A 113 -9.85 -15.37 -4.67
N LYS A 114 -9.26 -16.27 -5.46
CA LYS A 114 -9.22 -17.71 -5.17
C LYS A 114 -7.99 -18.04 -4.33
N PHE A 115 -8.17 -18.60 -3.13
CA PHE A 115 -7.08 -18.95 -2.22
C PHE A 115 -6.74 -20.45 -2.16
N SER A 116 -7.56 -21.30 -2.79
CA SER A 116 -7.36 -22.75 -2.89
C SER A 116 -7.42 -23.21 -4.35
N SER A 117 -6.53 -24.11 -4.75
CA SER A 117 -6.69 -24.90 -5.96
C SER A 117 -7.56 -26.10 -5.62
N PHE A 118 -8.71 -26.25 -6.28
CA PHE A 118 -9.39 -27.55 -6.36
C PHE A 118 -8.68 -28.38 -7.43
#